data_AF-A0A2W1CS81-F1
#
_entry.id   AF-A0A2W1CS81-F1
#
_cell.length_a   1.000
_cell.length_b   1.000
_cell.length_c   1.000
_cell.angle_alpha   90.00
_cell.angle_beta   90.00
_cell.angle_gamma   90.00
#
_symmetry.space_group_name_H-M   'P 1'
#
loop_
_entity.id
_entity.type
_entity.pdbx_description
1 polymer ?
#
loop_
_entity_poly.entity_id
_entity_poly.type
_entity_poly.pdbx_seq_one_letter_code
_entity_poly.pdbx_strand_id
1 'polypeptide(L)'
;MTEHNSTESLISHFQSVLLELNANPYPDVACPPDLPKRASVALILRIQPNYSHWPNESDSPLPKRRRRSSAAKPTDEFDFESSLAAFFEQDWVKHGDPELLFIKRATRIGDKWNGHVALPGGKRDPEDEDDQVTAAREALEEVGIDLSPENAIAVGNLPQRIVTTSWGKVPLMVLCPYIYLLTCPAYPQQRLQPTEVASSHWVPIRALLSPTLRTHEYADVSARLAKSELGIKRWFLQAMLSKMMFAAIQLVPANSTYCANIPDFIPLDEAPRGVLANIRDALGGPETRSRDRKPPLLLWGLTLGVVSDLLEHIPPHNALELWTYPTFTNWDVRFIMWAMSYRFRKQKSLEMSTAGSSVSPTSYQDFPGVGSEALGSLEEEKPGEVGIAGLGVGRGWGQTGRSKMMARGAAVNSMLQGYYPYVRKAVATALVGRIGVVALVAFFAWRKLKSDGPL
;
A
#
# COMPACT_ATOMS: atom_id res chain seq x y z
N MET A 1 -27.08 19.39 -3.94
CA MET A 1 -26.34 20.67 -3.84
C MET A 1 -25.12 20.62 -2.92
N THR A 2 -24.86 19.53 -2.18
CA THR A 2 -23.71 19.41 -1.26
C THR A 2 -22.46 18.73 -1.86
N GLU A 3 -22.55 18.04 -3.01
CA GLU A 3 -21.41 17.33 -3.61
C GLU A 3 -20.48 18.25 -4.42
N HIS A 4 -20.99 19.28 -5.11
CA HIS A 4 -20.17 20.17 -5.95
C HIS A 4 -19.09 20.93 -5.16
N ASN A 5 -19.40 21.38 -3.93
CA ASN A 5 -18.41 22.05 -3.08
C ASN A 5 -17.30 21.10 -2.58
N SER A 6 -17.50 19.78 -2.63
CA SER A 6 -16.51 18.82 -2.13
C SER A 6 -15.37 18.57 -3.12
N THR A 7 -15.67 18.59 -4.43
CA THR A 7 -14.68 18.30 -5.47
C THR A 7 -13.76 19.50 -5.74
N GLU A 8 -14.32 20.71 -5.83
CA GLU A 8 -13.52 21.93 -6.02
C GLU A 8 -12.58 22.17 -4.83
N SER A 9 -13.09 21.95 -3.61
CA SER A 9 -12.27 21.97 -2.41
C SER A 9 -11.18 20.91 -2.46
N LEU A 10 -11.48 19.69 -2.93
CA LEU A 10 -10.48 18.64 -3.06
C LEU A 10 -9.37 19.02 -4.06
N ILE A 11 -9.72 19.60 -5.21
CA ILE A 11 -8.75 20.05 -6.23
C ILE A 11 -7.81 21.12 -5.69
N SER A 12 -8.33 22.13 -4.98
CA SER A 12 -7.49 23.20 -4.43
C SER A 12 -6.49 22.65 -3.41
N HIS A 13 -6.94 21.76 -2.51
CA HIS A 13 -6.04 21.11 -1.55
C HIS A 13 -5.04 20.20 -2.27
N PHE A 14 -5.48 19.48 -3.30
CA PHE A 14 -4.62 18.60 -4.07
C PHE A 14 -3.46 19.37 -4.72
N GLN A 15 -3.72 20.54 -5.30
CA GLN A 15 -2.65 21.43 -5.80
C GLN A 15 -1.64 21.80 -4.70
N SER A 16 -2.12 22.23 -3.53
CA SER A 16 -1.24 22.58 -2.39
C SER A 16 -0.39 21.41 -1.93
N VAL A 17 -0.96 20.19 -1.90
CA VAL A 17 -0.24 18.96 -1.55
C VAL A 17 0.88 18.67 -2.55
N LEU A 18 0.63 18.80 -3.85
CA LEU A 18 1.66 18.55 -4.87
C LEU A 18 2.79 19.59 -4.78
N LEU A 19 2.49 20.86 -4.49
CA LEU A 19 3.49 21.89 -4.22
C LEU A 19 4.33 21.55 -2.98
N GLU A 20 3.70 21.14 -1.88
CA GLU A 20 4.39 20.79 -0.64
C GLU A 20 5.33 19.60 -0.82
N LEU A 21 4.86 18.55 -1.50
CA LEU A 21 5.63 17.34 -1.78
C LEU A 21 6.84 17.62 -2.67
N ASN A 22 6.70 18.51 -3.66
CA ASN A 22 7.81 18.92 -4.51
C ASN A 22 8.84 19.77 -3.75
N ALA A 23 8.37 20.75 -2.95
CA ALA A 23 9.24 21.61 -2.16
C ALA A 23 10.01 20.85 -1.05
N ASN A 24 9.49 19.70 -0.62
CA ASN A 24 10.01 18.92 0.50
C ASN A 24 10.26 17.44 0.15
N PRO A 25 11.22 17.13 -0.74
CA PRO A 25 11.50 15.76 -1.13
C PRO A 25 11.89 14.90 0.08
N TYR A 26 11.48 13.63 0.05
CA TYR A 26 11.88 12.68 1.08
C TYR A 26 13.32 12.23 0.87
N PRO A 27 14.10 12.05 1.95
CA PRO A 27 15.46 11.57 1.85
C PRO A 27 15.53 10.12 1.34
N ASP A 28 16.59 9.81 0.59
CA ASP A 28 16.84 8.47 0.07
C ASP A 28 17.19 7.47 1.18
N VAL A 29 16.73 6.23 1.01
CA VAL A 29 17.08 5.09 1.85
C VAL A 29 18.22 4.31 1.18
N ALA A 30 19.35 4.20 1.87
CA ALA A 30 20.46 3.37 1.42
C ALA A 30 20.07 1.88 1.38
N CYS A 31 20.59 1.15 0.41
CA CYS A 31 20.41 -0.30 0.36
C CYS A 31 21.16 -0.97 1.53
N PRO A 32 20.59 -2.02 2.15
CA PRO A 32 21.33 -2.86 3.07
C PRO A 32 22.58 -3.46 2.38
N PRO A 33 23.71 -3.59 3.10
CA PRO A 33 24.98 -4.04 2.52
C PRO A 33 24.89 -5.42 1.87
N ASP A 34 24.02 -6.30 2.40
CA ASP A 34 23.85 -7.67 1.92
C ASP A 34 22.90 -7.79 0.71
N LEU A 35 22.18 -6.72 0.33
CA LEU A 35 21.19 -6.80 -0.76
C LEU A 35 20.93 -5.45 -1.47
N PRO A 36 21.66 -5.14 -2.56
CA PRO A 36 21.49 -3.91 -3.33
C PRO A 36 20.34 -4.02 -4.35
N LYS A 37 19.14 -4.38 -3.91
CA LYS A 37 17.97 -4.47 -4.78
C LYS A 37 17.05 -3.28 -4.55
N ARG A 38 16.76 -2.52 -5.61
CA ARG A 38 15.78 -1.43 -5.59
C ARG A 38 14.65 -1.75 -6.56
N ALA A 39 13.45 -1.30 -6.22
CA ALA A 39 12.29 -1.36 -7.08
C ALA A 39 11.54 -0.04 -6.95
N SER A 40 10.98 0.44 -8.05
CA SER A 40 10.28 1.71 -8.09
C SER A 40 8.85 1.54 -8.54
N VAL A 41 7.96 2.38 -8.02
CA VAL A 41 6.55 2.39 -8.40
C VAL A 41 6.10 3.81 -8.75
N ALA A 42 5.28 3.93 -9.79
CA ALA A 42 4.71 5.18 -10.25
C ALA A 42 3.30 5.37 -9.69
N LEU A 43 3.10 6.46 -8.94
CA LEU A 43 1.78 6.98 -8.62
C LEU A 43 1.38 7.94 -9.73
N ILE A 44 0.62 7.41 -10.69
CA ILE A 44 0.17 8.17 -11.86
C ILE A 44 -1.18 8.79 -11.57
N LEU A 45 -1.19 10.11 -11.43
CA LEU A 45 -2.35 10.94 -11.14
C LEU A 45 -2.87 11.57 -12.42
N ARG A 46 -4.18 11.74 -12.52
CA ARG A 46 -4.82 12.56 -13.55
C ARG A 46 -5.99 13.32 -12.95
N ILE A 47 -6.46 14.33 -13.65
CA ILE A 47 -7.72 15.00 -13.34
C ILE A 47 -8.75 14.56 -14.38
N GLN A 48 -9.83 13.93 -13.95
CA GLN A 48 -10.95 13.55 -14.82
C GLN A 48 -11.84 14.79 -15.01
N PRO A 49 -12.04 15.28 -16.26
CA PRO A 49 -12.88 16.45 -16.50
C PRO A 49 -14.33 16.23 -16.06
N ASN A 50 -14.96 17.30 -15.56
CA ASN A 50 -16.38 17.33 -15.28
C ASN A 50 -17.18 17.47 -16.58
N TYR A 51 -18.37 16.88 -16.63
CA TYR A 51 -19.28 17.01 -17.78
C TYR A 51 -19.61 18.48 -18.12
N SER A 52 -19.80 19.33 -17.11
CA SER A 52 -20.18 20.74 -17.32
C SER A 52 -19.00 21.64 -17.72
N HIS A 53 -17.78 21.17 -17.48
CA HIS A 53 -16.53 21.89 -17.73
C HIS A 53 -15.62 21.02 -18.62
N TRP A 54 -16.18 20.57 -19.74
CA TRP A 54 -15.47 19.70 -20.66
C TRP A 54 -14.40 20.50 -21.43
N PRO A 55 -13.18 19.96 -21.60
CA PRO A 55 -12.10 20.64 -22.29
C PRO A 55 -12.42 20.84 -23.77
N ASN A 56 -12.11 22.01 -24.30
CA ASN A 56 -12.24 22.35 -25.72
C ASN A 56 -11.02 21.85 -26.50
N GLU A 57 -11.11 21.74 -27.84
CA GLU A 57 -9.95 21.35 -28.68
C GLU A 57 -8.74 22.29 -28.54
N SER A 58 -8.96 23.51 -28.04
CA SER A 58 -7.92 24.50 -27.72
C SER A 58 -7.18 24.25 -26.40
N ASP A 59 -7.73 23.44 -25.49
CA ASP A 59 -7.11 23.07 -24.22
C ASP A 59 -6.03 22.02 -24.50
N SER A 60 -4.95 22.51 -25.10
CA SER A 60 -3.76 21.71 -25.39
C SER A 60 -3.06 21.35 -24.08
N PRO A 61 -2.38 20.20 -24.00
CA PRO A 61 -1.43 19.95 -22.91
C PRO A 61 -0.45 21.14 -22.81
N LEU A 62 0.05 21.41 -21.59
CA LEU A 62 1.02 22.48 -21.31
C LEU A 62 1.99 22.67 -22.48
N PRO A 63 2.28 23.91 -22.88
CA PRO A 63 2.80 24.23 -24.20
C PRO A 63 3.93 23.30 -24.61
N LYS A 64 3.70 22.55 -25.71
CA LYS A 64 4.69 21.68 -26.34
C LYS A 64 6.01 22.44 -26.44
N ARG A 65 7.00 21.98 -25.67
CA ARG A 65 8.38 22.48 -25.68
C ARG A 65 8.79 22.78 -27.12
N ARG A 66 8.93 24.06 -27.48
CA ARG A 66 9.45 24.44 -28.81
C ARG A 66 10.78 23.70 -28.96
N ARG A 67 10.90 22.84 -29.98
CA ARG A 67 12.18 22.23 -30.36
C ARG A 67 13.21 23.35 -30.39
N ARG A 68 14.22 23.27 -29.52
CA ARG A 68 15.27 24.28 -29.38
C ARG A 68 15.86 24.56 -30.77
N SER A 69 15.64 25.76 -31.29
CA SER A 69 16.60 26.36 -32.21
C SER A 69 17.91 26.52 -31.42
N SER A 70 19.02 26.09 -32.01
CA SER A 70 20.35 25.89 -31.41
C SER A 70 21.07 27.16 -30.93
N ALA A 71 20.35 28.17 -30.44
CA ALA A 71 20.90 29.48 -30.07
C ALA A 71 20.34 30.07 -28.76
N ALA A 72 19.54 29.34 -27.98
CA ALA A 72 19.04 29.83 -26.68
C ALA A 72 19.93 29.38 -25.51
N LYS A 73 20.24 30.32 -24.62
CA LYS A 73 21.08 30.15 -23.41
C LYS A 73 20.55 29.04 -22.47
N PRO A 74 21.42 28.40 -21.65
CA PRO A 74 21.09 27.25 -20.83
C PRO A 74 20.40 27.59 -19.49
N THR A 75 19.45 28.54 -19.46
CA THR A 75 18.84 29.03 -18.20
C THR A 75 17.30 29.05 -18.16
N ASP A 76 16.60 28.36 -19.05
CA ASP A 76 15.19 28.03 -18.82
C ASP A 76 15.12 26.76 -17.96
N GLU A 77 15.38 26.96 -16.67
CA GLU A 77 15.15 25.97 -15.62
C GLU A 77 13.64 25.72 -15.54
N PHE A 78 13.22 24.46 -15.56
CA PHE A 78 11.80 24.11 -15.50
C PHE A 78 11.23 24.60 -14.17
N ASP A 79 10.42 25.67 -14.20
CA ASP A 79 9.74 26.16 -13.02
C ASP A 79 8.50 25.29 -12.76
N PHE A 80 8.66 24.35 -11.83
CA PHE A 80 7.62 23.43 -11.40
C PHE A 80 6.38 24.18 -10.88
N GLU A 81 6.58 25.22 -10.07
CA GLU A 81 5.49 25.96 -9.44
C GLU A 81 4.63 26.67 -10.49
N SER A 82 5.27 27.38 -11.42
CA SER A 82 4.57 28.03 -12.54
C SER A 82 3.85 27.03 -13.45
N SER A 83 4.48 25.89 -13.75
CA SER A 83 3.88 24.86 -14.62
C SER A 83 2.67 24.21 -13.96
N LEU A 84 2.75 23.91 -12.67
CA LEU A 84 1.66 23.35 -11.90
C LEU A 84 0.52 24.37 -11.74
N ALA A 85 0.83 25.62 -11.40
CA ALA A 85 -0.16 26.69 -11.32
C ALA A 85 -0.90 26.87 -12.65
N ALA A 86 -0.18 26.94 -13.77
CA ALA A 86 -0.78 27.04 -15.10
C ALA A 86 -1.68 25.83 -15.43
N PHE A 87 -1.31 24.62 -15.00
CA PHE A 87 -2.14 23.43 -15.17
C PHE A 87 -3.46 23.55 -14.39
N PHE A 88 -3.40 23.91 -13.10
CA PHE A 88 -4.57 24.04 -12.23
C PHE A 88 -5.44 25.28 -12.51
N GLU A 89 -4.93 26.26 -13.25
CA GLU A 89 -5.71 27.41 -13.70
C GLU A 89 -6.74 27.08 -14.80
N GLN A 90 -6.56 25.95 -15.50
CA GLN A 90 -7.49 25.50 -16.55
C GLN A 90 -8.87 25.18 -15.98
N ASP A 91 -9.92 25.59 -16.69
CA ASP A 91 -11.32 25.44 -16.25
C ASP A 91 -11.70 23.97 -15.98
N TRP A 92 -11.35 23.07 -16.91
CA TRP A 92 -11.63 21.64 -16.77
C TRP A 92 -10.88 20.98 -15.60
N VAL A 93 -9.76 21.56 -15.17
CA VAL A 93 -8.98 21.08 -14.01
C VAL A 93 -9.61 21.55 -12.71
N LYS A 94 -9.98 22.84 -12.61
CA LYS A 94 -10.62 23.44 -11.42
C LYS A 94 -11.87 22.69 -10.96
N HIS A 95 -12.65 22.20 -11.91
CA HIS A 95 -13.91 21.50 -11.65
C HIS A 95 -13.79 19.97 -11.80
N GLY A 96 -12.61 19.44 -12.12
CA GLY A 96 -12.38 18.01 -12.36
C GLY A 96 -12.26 17.18 -11.07
N ASP A 97 -12.22 15.85 -11.22
CA ASP A 97 -12.09 14.89 -10.11
C ASP A 97 -10.70 14.22 -10.18
N PRO A 98 -9.82 14.35 -9.17
CA PRO A 98 -8.50 13.73 -9.21
C PRO A 98 -8.61 12.20 -9.07
N GLU A 99 -7.85 11.47 -9.88
CA GLU A 99 -7.83 10.01 -9.90
C GLU A 99 -6.40 9.46 -9.87
N LEU A 100 -6.25 8.26 -9.28
CA LEU A 100 -5.01 7.50 -9.23
C LEU A 100 -5.14 6.21 -10.03
N LEU A 101 -4.11 5.88 -10.82
CA LEU A 101 -4.05 4.63 -11.56
C LEU A 101 -3.62 3.45 -10.68
N PHE A 102 -4.36 2.37 -10.77
CA PHE A 102 -4.01 1.06 -10.23
C PHE A 102 -3.94 0.02 -11.33
N ILE A 103 -3.12 -1.01 -11.11
CA ILE A 103 -3.09 -2.22 -11.92
C ILE A 103 -3.53 -3.43 -11.10
N LYS A 104 -4.19 -4.38 -11.75
CA LYS A 104 -4.35 -5.75 -11.26
C LYS A 104 -3.30 -6.61 -11.94
N ARG A 105 -2.41 -7.18 -11.14
CA ARG A 105 -1.33 -8.05 -11.65
C ARG A 105 -1.92 -9.28 -12.35
N ALA A 106 -1.31 -9.65 -13.47
CA ALA A 106 -1.61 -10.91 -14.17
C ALA A 106 -1.27 -12.12 -13.29
N THR A 107 -1.96 -13.24 -13.53
CA THR A 107 -1.72 -14.47 -12.79
C THR A 107 -0.55 -15.22 -13.41
N ARG A 108 0.54 -15.39 -12.65
CA ARG A 108 1.74 -16.16 -13.05
C ARG A 108 1.92 -17.37 -12.13
N ILE A 109 2.26 -18.53 -12.70
CA ILE A 109 2.58 -19.73 -11.91
C ILE A 109 3.80 -19.43 -11.03
N GLY A 110 3.65 -19.53 -9.71
CA GLY A 110 4.72 -19.30 -8.74
C GLY A 110 4.88 -17.85 -8.25
N ASP A 111 4.15 -16.88 -8.81
CA ASP A 111 4.11 -15.52 -8.24
C ASP A 111 3.23 -15.49 -6.98
N LYS A 112 3.74 -14.83 -5.95
CA LYS A 112 3.09 -14.70 -4.63
C LYS A 112 2.06 -13.58 -4.58
N TRP A 113 2.01 -12.74 -5.63
CA TRP A 113 1.20 -11.53 -5.71
C TRP A 113 0.15 -11.60 -6.83
N ASN A 114 -0.24 -12.82 -7.23
CA ASN A 114 -1.21 -13.07 -8.30
C ASN A 114 -2.53 -12.34 -8.05
N GLY A 115 -2.95 -11.53 -9.02
CA GLY A 115 -4.21 -10.79 -8.96
C GLY A 115 -4.26 -9.67 -7.92
N HIS A 116 -3.14 -9.34 -7.28
CA HIS A 116 -3.09 -8.23 -6.33
C HIS A 116 -3.20 -6.88 -7.05
N VAL A 117 -3.85 -5.93 -6.37
CA VAL A 117 -3.83 -4.52 -6.76
C VAL A 117 -2.46 -3.94 -6.44
N ALA A 118 -1.86 -3.30 -7.43
CA ALA A 118 -0.55 -2.66 -7.34
C ALA A 118 -0.56 -1.29 -8.04
N LEU A 119 0.52 -0.54 -7.81
CA LEU A 119 0.90 0.58 -8.66
C LEU A 119 1.78 0.04 -9.80
N PRO A 120 1.79 0.66 -10.99
CA PRO A 120 2.76 0.33 -12.03
C PRO A 120 4.19 0.45 -11.49
N GLY A 121 5.05 -0.50 -11.81
CA GLY A 121 6.42 -0.49 -11.29
C GLY A 121 7.09 -1.84 -11.23
N GLY A 122 8.42 -1.80 -11.12
CA GLY A 122 9.26 -2.98 -11.20
C GLY A 122 10.64 -2.74 -10.61
N LYS A 123 11.58 -3.62 -10.95
CA LYS A 123 12.94 -3.56 -10.41
C LYS A 123 13.75 -2.54 -11.17
N ARG A 124 14.69 -1.91 -10.47
CA ARG A 124 15.67 -1.05 -11.12
C ARG A 124 16.61 -1.89 -11.99
N ASP A 125 16.74 -1.47 -13.24
CA ASP A 125 17.68 -2.05 -14.19
C ASP A 125 19.05 -1.35 -14.09
N PRO A 126 20.15 -2.04 -14.44
CA PRO A 126 21.49 -1.45 -14.40
C PRO A 126 21.64 -0.21 -15.30
N GLU A 127 20.84 -0.12 -16.36
CA GLU A 127 20.83 1.02 -17.29
C GLU A 127 20.03 2.23 -16.78
N ASP A 128 19.20 2.07 -15.74
CA ASP A 128 18.39 3.17 -15.19
C ASP A 128 19.29 4.15 -14.41
N GLU A 129 19.28 5.42 -14.81
CA GLU A 129 20.07 6.50 -14.20
C GLU A 129 19.75 6.67 -12.71
N ASP A 130 18.46 6.64 -12.36
CA ASP A 130 17.96 6.71 -11.00
C ASP A 130 16.66 5.90 -10.82
N ASP A 131 16.15 5.89 -9.59
CA ASP A 131 14.92 5.16 -9.26
C ASP A 131 13.66 5.81 -9.85
N GLN A 132 13.72 7.10 -10.20
CA GLN A 132 12.61 7.83 -10.80
C GLN A 132 12.45 7.41 -12.27
N VAL A 133 13.56 7.29 -12.99
CA VAL A 133 13.65 6.75 -14.35
C VAL A 133 13.11 5.32 -14.39
N THR A 134 13.45 4.48 -13.41
CA THR A 134 12.85 3.13 -13.29
C THR A 134 11.32 3.20 -13.22
N ALA A 135 10.75 4.09 -12.38
CA ALA A 135 9.29 4.21 -12.27
C ALA A 135 8.63 4.62 -13.59
N ALA A 136 9.26 5.54 -14.34
CA ALA A 136 8.76 5.99 -15.64
C ALA A 136 8.86 4.90 -16.72
N ARG A 137 9.98 4.19 -16.77
CA ARG A 137 10.19 3.07 -17.70
C ARG A 137 9.14 1.97 -17.47
N GLU A 138 8.98 1.53 -16.22
CA GLU A 138 8.03 0.47 -15.86
C GLU A 138 6.57 0.87 -16.15
N ALA A 139 6.20 2.14 -15.93
CA ALA A 139 4.88 2.63 -16.32
C ALA A 139 4.65 2.54 -17.84
N LEU A 140 5.66 2.86 -18.65
CA LEU A 140 5.58 2.74 -20.10
C LEU A 140 5.51 1.28 -20.57
N GLU A 141 6.25 0.39 -19.93
CA GLU A 141 6.28 -1.05 -20.25
C GLU A 141 4.98 -1.76 -19.86
N GLU A 142 4.51 -1.58 -18.63
CA GLU A 142 3.38 -2.31 -18.06
C GLU A 142 2.03 -1.79 -18.56
N VAL A 143 1.86 -0.46 -18.65
CA VAL A 143 0.57 0.18 -18.97
C VAL A 143 0.59 1.07 -20.20
N GLY A 144 1.76 1.33 -20.81
CA GLY A 144 1.87 2.14 -22.03
C GLY A 144 1.73 3.64 -21.81
N ILE A 145 1.77 4.13 -20.57
CA ILE A 145 1.64 5.56 -20.27
C ILE A 145 3.03 6.19 -20.27
N ASP A 146 3.21 7.18 -21.13
CA ASP A 146 4.45 7.96 -21.19
C ASP A 146 4.45 9.05 -20.10
N LEU A 147 5.43 8.97 -19.21
CA LEU A 147 5.64 9.91 -18.10
C LEU A 147 6.79 10.90 -18.38
N SER A 148 7.17 11.05 -19.65
CA SER A 148 8.10 12.09 -20.10
C SER A 148 7.61 13.50 -19.75
N PRO A 149 8.52 14.49 -19.62
CA PRO A 149 8.18 15.88 -19.32
C PRO A 149 7.18 16.51 -20.29
N GLU A 150 7.04 15.96 -21.50
CA GLU A 150 6.07 16.39 -22.50
C GLU A 150 4.62 15.99 -22.17
N ASN A 151 4.42 14.94 -21.36
CA ASN A 151 3.12 14.34 -21.08
C ASN A 151 2.72 14.38 -19.58
N ALA A 152 3.71 14.50 -18.69
CA ALA A 152 3.50 14.48 -17.25
C ALA A 152 4.40 15.49 -16.52
N ILE A 153 3.88 16.03 -15.41
CA ILE A 153 4.68 16.74 -14.41
C ILE A 153 5.17 15.71 -13.39
N ALA A 154 6.48 15.58 -13.25
CA ALA A 154 7.08 14.83 -12.15
C ALA A 154 7.01 15.66 -10.86
N VAL A 155 6.31 15.17 -9.85
CA VAL A 155 6.05 15.91 -8.60
C VAL A 155 7.16 15.68 -7.58
N GLY A 156 7.57 14.43 -7.38
CA GLY A 156 8.57 14.08 -6.37
C GLY A 156 8.40 12.65 -5.89
N ASN A 157 9.05 12.33 -4.77
CA ASN A 157 9.01 11.01 -4.16
C ASN A 157 8.07 10.97 -2.94
N LEU A 158 7.66 9.75 -2.59
CA LEU A 158 7.06 9.42 -1.30
C LEU A 158 8.08 8.65 -0.46
N PRO A 159 7.81 8.41 0.84
CA PRO A 159 8.79 7.77 1.70
C PRO A 159 9.24 6.38 1.21
N GLN A 160 10.53 6.25 0.92
CA GLN A 160 11.16 4.98 0.56
C GLN A 160 11.15 4.02 1.74
N ARG A 161 11.05 2.71 1.45
CA ARG A 161 10.94 1.68 2.50
C ARG A 161 11.67 0.40 2.13
N ILE A 162 12.35 -0.17 3.12
CA ILE A 162 12.93 -1.50 3.00
C ILE A 162 11.78 -2.51 3.08
N VAL A 163 11.58 -3.28 2.02
CA VAL A 163 10.71 -4.45 1.98
C VAL A 163 11.53 -5.65 2.43
N THR A 164 11.00 -6.45 3.37
CA THR A 164 11.65 -7.70 3.78
C THR A 164 10.74 -8.90 3.49
N THR A 165 11.30 -10.09 3.69
CA THR A 165 10.56 -11.35 3.73
C THR A 165 9.41 -11.29 4.73
N SER A 166 8.44 -12.19 4.55
CA SER A 166 7.37 -12.36 5.55
C SER A 166 8.03 -12.58 6.93
N TRP A 167 7.68 -11.74 7.92
CA TRP A 167 8.25 -11.66 9.28
C TRP A 167 9.59 -10.95 9.48
N GLY A 168 10.02 -10.08 8.57
CA GLY A 168 10.95 -9.02 8.98
C GLY A 168 12.42 -9.41 9.07
N LYS A 169 12.76 -10.70 8.88
CA LYS A 169 14.11 -11.21 9.16
C LYS A 169 15.13 -10.92 8.05
N VAL A 170 14.71 -10.88 6.79
CA VAL A 170 15.63 -10.79 5.64
C VAL A 170 15.15 -9.70 4.67
N PRO A 171 15.92 -8.61 4.44
CA PRO A 171 15.57 -7.60 3.44
C PRO A 171 15.45 -8.24 2.05
N LEU A 172 14.57 -7.68 1.22
CA LEU A 172 14.30 -8.14 -0.15
C LEU A 172 14.63 -7.06 -1.18
N MET A 173 14.26 -5.81 -0.90
CA MET A 173 14.54 -4.65 -1.74
C MET A 173 14.20 -3.35 -0.99
N VAL A 174 14.67 -2.22 -1.51
CA VAL A 174 14.12 -0.89 -1.19
C VAL A 174 13.04 -0.55 -2.22
N LEU A 175 11.84 -0.19 -1.77
CA LEU A 175 10.75 0.29 -2.61
C LEU A 175 10.77 1.82 -2.66
N CYS A 176 10.77 2.37 -3.88
CA CYS A 176 10.91 3.79 -4.17
C CYS A 176 9.67 4.32 -4.91
N PRO A 177 8.71 4.93 -4.21
CA PRO A 177 7.51 5.50 -4.83
C PRO A 177 7.74 6.92 -5.38
N TYR A 178 7.29 7.17 -6.60
CA TYR A 178 7.36 8.48 -7.29
C TYR A 178 5.99 8.92 -7.82
N ILE A 179 5.71 10.22 -7.75
CA ILE A 179 4.44 10.81 -8.14
C ILE A 179 4.56 11.54 -9.48
N TYR A 180 3.61 11.26 -10.36
CA TYR A 180 3.48 11.89 -11.68
C TYR A 180 2.06 12.40 -11.88
N LEU A 181 1.90 13.61 -12.42
CA LEU A 181 0.62 14.19 -12.79
C LEU A 181 0.52 14.30 -14.31
N LEU A 182 -0.42 13.57 -14.91
CA LEU A 182 -0.72 13.68 -16.34
C LEU A 182 -1.38 15.03 -16.62
N THR A 183 -0.92 15.71 -17.66
CA THR A 183 -1.35 17.08 -17.99
C THR A 183 -2.35 17.15 -19.14
N CYS A 184 -2.58 16.02 -19.82
CA CYS A 184 -3.51 15.93 -20.94
C CYS A 184 -4.94 15.66 -20.44
N PRO A 185 -5.96 16.40 -20.91
CA PRO A 185 -7.36 16.14 -20.58
C PRO A 185 -7.91 14.84 -21.19
N ALA A 186 -7.32 14.37 -22.29
CA ALA A 186 -7.78 13.18 -22.98
C ALA A 186 -7.45 11.91 -22.17
N TYR A 187 -8.31 10.90 -22.31
CA TYR A 187 -8.03 9.59 -21.71
C TYR A 187 -6.69 9.04 -22.23
N PRO A 188 -5.71 8.71 -21.35
CA PRO A 188 -4.40 8.26 -21.80
C PRO A 188 -4.53 6.91 -22.49
N GLN A 189 -3.91 6.78 -23.66
CA GLN A 189 -3.86 5.50 -24.36
C GLN A 189 -3.13 4.48 -23.49
N GLN A 190 -3.76 3.34 -23.23
CA GLN A 190 -3.18 2.28 -22.40
C GLN A 190 -2.85 1.06 -23.27
N ARG A 191 -1.63 0.55 -23.10
CA ARG A 191 -1.16 -0.71 -23.70
C ARG A 191 -0.71 -1.63 -22.58
N LEU A 192 -1.62 -2.48 -22.11
CA LEU A 192 -1.36 -3.38 -21.00
C LEU A 192 -0.48 -4.55 -21.43
N GLN A 193 0.63 -4.78 -20.72
CA GLN A 193 1.49 -5.92 -20.96
C GLN A 193 0.81 -7.21 -20.47
N PRO A 194 0.44 -8.16 -21.34
CA PRO A 194 -0.40 -9.30 -20.96
C PRO A 194 0.22 -10.24 -19.93
N THR A 195 1.56 -10.31 -19.89
CA THR A 195 2.25 -11.15 -18.94
C THR A 195 2.26 -10.53 -17.54
N GLU A 196 2.07 -9.22 -17.37
CA GLU A 196 2.25 -8.50 -16.09
C GLU A 196 0.98 -7.88 -15.55
N VAL A 197 0.14 -7.38 -16.44
CA VAL A 197 -1.05 -6.60 -16.10
C VAL A 197 -2.29 -7.25 -16.70
N ALA A 198 -3.18 -7.73 -15.84
CA ALA A 198 -4.48 -8.25 -16.25
C ALA A 198 -5.48 -7.12 -16.55
N SER A 199 -5.45 -6.05 -15.75
CA SER A 199 -6.31 -4.88 -15.95
C SER A 199 -5.72 -3.65 -15.26
N SER A 200 -6.14 -2.47 -15.70
CA SER A 200 -5.83 -1.19 -15.08
C SER A 200 -7.12 -0.44 -14.73
N HIS A 201 -7.06 0.39 -13.70
CA HIS A 201 -8.20 0.96 -13.02
C HIS A 201 -7.90 2.39 -12.55
N TRP A 202 -8.62 3.38 -13.09
CA TRP A 202 -8.57 4.76 -12.60
C TRP A 202 -9.56 4.91 -11.45
N VAL A 203 -9.08 5.29 -10.28
CA VAL A 203 -9.90 5.38 -9.05
C VAL A 203 -9.88 6.82 -8.53
N PRO A 204 -11.05 7.46 -8.34
CA PRO A 204 -11.12 8.78 -7.74
C PRO A 204 -10.52 8.85 -6.34
N ILE A 205 -9.75 9.90 -6.05
CA ILE A 205 -9.14 10.13 -4.73
C ILE A 205 -10.22 10.22 -3.65
N ARG A 206 -11.37 10.85 -3.95
CA ARG A 206 -12.52 10.88 -3.02
C ARG A 206 -13.03 9.48 -2.63
N ALA A 207 -12.94 8.50 -3.53
CA ALA A 207 -13.30 7.12 -3.22
C ALA A 207 -12.28 6.48 -2.27
N LEU A 208 -10.99 6.75 -2.45
CA LEU A 208 -9.93 6.28 -1.54
C LEU A 208 -10.06 6.90 -0.12
N LEU A 209 -10.50 8.16 -0.05
CA LEU A 209 -10.75 8.86 1.22
C LEU A 209 -12.02 8.39 1.93
N SER A 210 -12.99 7.81 1.21
CA SER A 210 -14.28 7.44 1.78
C SER A 210 -14.16 6.36 2.87
N PRO A 211 -14.72 6.60 4.08
CA PRO A 211 -14.80 5.58 5.13
C PRO A 211 -15.69 4.38 4.77
N THR A 212 -16.67 4.57 3.88
CA THR A 212 -17.63 3.51 3.50
C THR A 212 -16.99 2.41 2.65
N LEU A 213 -15.85 2.68 2.03
CA LEU A 213 -15.10 1.75 1.19
C LEU A 213 -13.99 1.01 1.97
N ARG A 214 -13.90 1.23 3.29
CA ARG A 214 -12.96 0.50 4.15
C ARG A 214 -13.47 -0.92 4.40
N THR A 215 -12.58 -1.89 4.24
CA THR A 215 -12.89 -3.32 4.38
C THR A 215 -11.65 -4.08 4.85
N HIS A 216 -11.74 -5.41 4.85
CA HIS A 216 -10.65 -6.29 5.24
C HIS A 216 -10.35 -7.32 4.17
N GLU A 217 -9.07 -7.59 3.96
CA GLU A 217 -8.61 -8.72 3.17
C GLU A 217 -8.15 -9.86 4.08
N TYR A 218 -8.54 -11.08 3.73
CA TYR A 218 -8.28 -12.28 4.53
C TYR A 218 -7.20 -13.15 3.88
N ALA A 219 -5.96 -12.99 4.32
CA ALA A 219 -4.84 -13.74 3.78
C ALA A 219 -4.46 -14.95 4.66
N ASP A 220 -4.17 -16.08 4.01
CA ASP A 220 -3.61 -17.26 4.67
C ASP A 220 -2.11 -17.06 4.93
N VAL A 221 -1.77 -16.88 6.22
CA VAL A 221 -0.37 -16.74 6.67
C VAL A 221 0.25 -18.06 7.08
N SER A 222 -0.50 -19.18 7.09
CA SER A 222 -0.02 -20.49 7.55
C SER A 222 1.12 -21.03 6.69
N ALA A 223 1.04 -20.89 5.36
CA ALA A 223 2.08 -21.33 4.43
C ALA A 223 3.39 -20.60 4.67
N ARG A 224 3.27 -19.33 5.04
CA ARG A 224 4.38 -18.46 5.33
C ARG A 224 4.95 -18.81 6.74
N LEU A 225 4.10 -19.12 7.73
CA LEU A 225 4.49 -19.45 9.11
C LEU A 225 5.09 -20.87 9.23
N ALA A 226 4.65 -21.81 8.40
CA ALA A 226 5.20 -23.16 8.33
C ALA A 226 6.66 -23.20 7.88
N LYS A 227 7.12 -22.15 7.18
CA LYS A 227 8.53 -21.97 6.80
C LYS A 227 9.39 -21.37 7.91
N SER A 228 8.78 -20.95 9.03
CA SER A 228 9.51 -20.42 10.18
C SER A 228 10.02 -21.56 11.10
N GLU A 229 10.98 -21.22 11.97
CA GLU A 229 11.81 -22.11 12.83
C GLU A 229 11.06 -23.15 13.68
N LEU A 230 9.73 -23.09 13.76
CA LEU A 230 8.93 -23.99 14.59
C LEU A 230 8.80 -25.41 13.99
N GLY A 231 9.12 -25.61 12.71
CA GLY A 231 9.06 -26.95 12.07
C GLY A 231 7.64 -27.54 11.97
N ILE A 232 6.62 -26.73 12.24
CA ILE A 232 5.21 -27.17 12.29
C ILE A 232 4.67 -27.28 10.86
N LYS A 233 4.02 -28.41 10.55
CA LYS A 233 3.43 -28.66 9.22
C LYS A 233 2.33 -27.65 8.88
N ARG A 234 2.30 -27.18 7.63
CA ARG A 234 1.34 -26.19 7.10
C ARG A 234 -0.11 -26.52 7.42
N TRP A 235 -0.54 -27.76 7.19
CA TRP A 235 -1.94 -28.17 7.40
C TRP A 235 -2.39 -27.98 8.86
N PHE A 236 -1.48 -28.18 9.82
CA PHE A 236 -1.77 -27.99 11.24
C PHE A 236 -1.89 -26.51 11.59
N LEU A 237 -0.97 -25.67 11.09
CA LEU A 237 -1.05 -24.22 11.27
C LEU A 237 -2.28 -23.62 10.57
N GLN A 238 -2.66 -24.15 9.41
CA GLN A 238 -3.85 -23.72 8.68
C GLN A 238 -5.12 -24.04 9.46
N ALA A 239 -5.22 -25.26 10.02
CA ALA A 239 -6.35 -25.66 10.86
C ALA A 239 -6.42 -24.84 12.16
N MET A 240 -5.27 -24.52 12.77
CA MET A 240 -5.22 -23.85 14.06
C MET A 240 -5.30 -22.32 13.98
N LEU A 241 -4.64 -21.67 13.02
CA LEU A 241 -4.51 -20.20 13.05
C LEU A 241 -5.57 -19.45 12.24
N SER A 242 -6.32 -20.13 11.35
CA SER A 242 -7.29 -19.51 10.44
C SER A 242 -6.65 -18.41 9.55
N LYS A 243 -7.47 -17.53 8.95
CA LYS A 243 -6.97 -16.44 8.11
C LYS A 243 -6.60 -15.22 8.96
N MET A 244 -5.63 -14.47 8.48
CA MET A 244 -5.26 -13.18 9.06
C MET A 244 -5.96 -12.06 8.28
N MET A 245 -6.56 -11.12 9.01
CA MET A 245 -7.27 -9.95 8.50
C MET A 245 -6.32 -8.77 8.37
N PHE A 246 -6.30 -8.16 7.20
CA PHE A 246 -5.55 -6.94 6.89
C PHE A 246 -6.51 -5.82 6.51
N ALA A 247 -6.21 -4.59 6.92
CA ALA A 247 -6.97 -3.44 6.45
C ALA A 247 -6.87 -3.33 4.92
N ALA A 248 -7.99 -3.02 4.28
CA ALA A 248 -8.11 -2.90 2.83
C ALA A 248 -9.08 -1.76 2.46
N ILE A 249 -8.93 -1.24 1.25
CA ILE A 249 -9.88 -0.32 0.62
C ILE A 249 -10.48 -1.03 -0.58
N GLN A 250 -11.81 -1.09 -0.66
CA GLN A 250 -12.50 -1.53 -1.86
C GLN A 250 -12.42 -0.44 -2.92
N LEU A 251 -11.74 -0.73 -4.02
CA LEU A 251 -11.59 0.22 -5.12
C LEU A 251 -12.90 0.29 -5.93
N VAL A 252 -13.32 1.52 -6.20
CA VAL A 252 -14.44 1.85 -7.09
C VAL A 252 -13.87 2.64 -8.27
N PRO A 253 -13.48 1.95 -9.36
CA PRO A 253 -12.87 2.62 -10.50
C PRO A 253 -13.92 3.35 -11.35
N ALA A 254 -13.58 4.56 -11.80
CA ALA A 254 -14.37 5.31 -12.78
C ALA A 254 -14.18 4.73 -14.19
N ASN A 255 -12.94 4.37 -14.53
CA ASN A 255 -12.60 3.71 -15.79
C ASN A 255 -11.73 2.48 -15.54
N SER A 256 -11.97 1.43 -16.32
CA SER A 256 -11.20 0.20 -16.26
C SER A 256 -10.85 -0.29 -17.66
N THR A 257 -9.58 -0.61 -17.87
CA THR A 257 -9.09 -1.24 -19.10
C THR A 257 -8.68 -2.66 -18.77
N TYR A 258 -9.08 -3.63 -19.58
CA TYR A 258 -8.74 -5.03 -19.37
C TYR A 258 -7.87 -5.56 -20.51
N CYS A 259 -6.88 -6.37 -20.17
CA CYS A 259 -6.03 -7.02 -21.16
C CYS A 259 -6.73 -8.27 -21.69
N ALA A 260 -7.23 -8.21 -22.93
CA ALA A 260 -7.93 -9.32 -23.56
C ALA A 260 -7.02 -10.51 -23.90
N ASN A 261 -5.71 -10.27 -23.99
CA ASN A 261 -4.73 -11.26 -24.46
C ASN A 261 -4.21 -12.19 -23.34
N ILE A 262 -4.76 -12.11 -22.13
CA ILE A 262 -4.36 -13.01 -21.03
C ILE A 262 -5.08 -14.37 -21.14
N PRO A 263 -4.43 -15.50 -20.81
CA PRO A 263 -5.03 -16.83 -20.95
C PRO A 263 -6.37 -17.01 -20.22
N ASP A 264 -6.53 -16.37 -19.06
CA ASP A 264 -7.70 -16.49 -18.19
C ASP A 264 -8.73 -15.35 -18.41
N PHE A 265 -8.68 -14.64 -19.54
CA PHE A 265 -9.56 -13.48 -19.78
C PHE A 265 -11.03 -13.88 -19.89
N ILE A 266 -11.29 -14.93 -20.66
CA ILE A 266 -12.62 -15.55 -20.79
C ILE A 266 -12.66 -16.71 -19.80
N PRO A 267 -13.59 -16.71 -18.83
CA PRO A 267 -13.78 -17.86 -17.96
C PRO A 267 -14.06 -19.09 -18.85
N LEU A 268 -13.24 -20.14 -18.71
CA LEU A 268 -13.57 -21.43 -19.29
C LEU A 268 -14.81 -21.94 -18.55
N ASP A 269 -15.83 -22.40 -19.29
CA ASP A 269 -16.98 -23.09 -18.70
C ASP A 269 -16.45 -24.20 -17.80
N GLU A 270 -16.71 -24.08 -16.50
CA GLU A 270 -16.34 -25.12 -15.55
C GLU A 270 -17.07 -26.41 -15.98
N ALA A 271 -16.31 -27.47 -16.23
CA ALA A 271 -16.87 -28.79 -16.54
C ALA A 271 -17.97 -29.17 -15.53
N PRO A 272 -19.04 -29.87 -15.94
CA PRO A 272 -20.21 -30.12 -15.11
C PRO A 272 -19.81 -30.70 -13.75
N ARG A 273 -20.04 -29.92 -12.69
CA ARG A 273 -19.64 -30.25 -11.32
C ARG A 273 -20.39 -31.51 -10.86
N GLY A 274 -19.67 -32.48 -10.31
CA GLY A 274 -20.24 -33.71 -9.78
C GLY A 274 -21.19 -33.47 -8.59
N VAL A 275 -22.06 -34.46 -8.31
CA VAL A 275 -23.13 -34.42 -7.30
C VAL A 275 -22.66 -33.94 -5.90
N LEU A 276 -21.42 -34.25 -5.53
CA LEU A 276 -20.79 -33.82 -4.26
C LEU A 276 -20.61 -32.30 -4.14
N ALA A 277 -20.36 -31.60 -5.25
CA ALA A 277 -20.22 -30.14 -5.25
C ALA A 277 -21.58 -29.46 -5.03
N ASN A 278 -22.65 -30.01 -5.60
CA ASN A 278 -24.02 -29.51 -5.41
C ASN A 278 -24.50 -29.71 -3.97
N ILE A 279 -24.15 -30.83 -3.33
CA ILE A 279 -24.46 -31.07 -1.91
C ILE A 279 -23.71 -30.08 -1.02
N ARG A 280 -22.43 -29.80 -1.32
CA ARG A 280 -21.62 -28.82 -0.59
C ARG A 280 -22.14 -27.39 -0.74
N ASP A 281 -22.64 -27.03 -1.92
CA ASP A 281 -23.23 -25.71 -2.17
C ASP A 281 -24.62 -25.57 -1.52
N ALA A 282 -25.39 -26.66 -1.39
CA ALA A 282 -26.66 -26.69 -0.67
C ALA A 282 -26.50 -26.61 0.87
N LEU A 283 -25.39 -27.13 1.41
CA LEU A 283 -25.03 -27.05 2.83
C LEU A 283 -24.27 -25.76 3.18
N GLY A 284 -23.69 -25.07 2.19
CA GLY A 284 -23.07 -23.77 2.37
C GLY A 284 -24.12 -22.67 2.43
N GLY A 285 -24.10 -21.86 3.49
CA GLY A 285 -25.00 -20.71 3.66
C GLY A 285 -24.91 -19.66 2.53
N PRO A 286 -25.67 -18.56 2.61
CA PRO A 286 -25.92 -17.61 1.51
C PRO A 286 -24.66 -16.98 0.85
N GLU A 287 -23.47 -17.17 1.42
CA GLU A 287 -22.19 -16.79 0.82
C GLU A 287 -21.79 -17.64 -0.41
N THR A 288 -22.35 -18.84 -0.61
CA THR A 288 -22.04 -19.70 -1.78
C THR A 288 -22.78 -19.28 -3.06
N ARG A 289 -23.83 -18.45 -2.95
CA ARG A 289 -24.63 -17.97 -4.09
C ARG A 289 -24.06 -16.75 -4.83
N SER A 290 -22.98 -16.15 -4.35
CA SER A 290 -22.35 -14.95 -4.95
C SER A 290 -21.22 -15.27 -5.95
N ARG A 291 -21.21 -16.45 -6.57
CA ARG A 291 -20.09 -16.88 -7.45
C ARG A 291 -20.03 -16.16 -8.81
N ASP A 292 -21.08 -15.44 -9.22
CA ASP A 292 -21.11 -14.71 -10.49
C ASP A 292 -20.47 -13.30 -10.44
N ARG A 293 -20.11 -12.79 -9.27
CA ARG A 293 -19.40 -11.50 -9.16
C ARG A 293 -17.89 -11.73 -9.17
N LYS A 294 -17.21 -11.19 -10.18
CA LYS A 294 -15.74 -11.03 -10.18
C LYS A 294 -15.31 -10.52 -8.79
N PRO A 295 -14.26 -11.08 -8.17
CA PRO A 295 -13.86 -10.68 -6.82
C PRO A 295 -13.58 -9.18 -6.77
N PRO A 296 -13.96 -8.49 -5.69
CA PRO A 296 -13.77 -7.05 -5.57
C PRO A 296 -12.29 -6.68 -5.68
N LEU A 297 -12.02 -5.51 -6.26
CA LEU A 297 -10.68 -4.95 -6.30
C LEU A 297 -10.35 -4.40 -4.91
N LEU A 298 -9.45 -5.07 -4.19
CA LEU A 298 -9.04 -4.68 -2.85
C LEU A 298 -7.63 -4.13 -2.87
N LEU A 299 -7.47 -2.90 -2.42
CA LEU A 299 -6.18 -2.27 -2.15
C LEU A 299 -5.77 -2.58 -0.71
N TRP A 300 -4.71 -3.36 -0.53
CA TRP A 300 -4.20 -3.77 0.79
C TRP A 300 -2.69 -3.99 0.74
N GLY A 301 -2.08 -4.23 1.90
CA GLY A 301 -0.65 -4.56 1.99
C GLY A 301 0.27 -3.39 1.62
N LEU A 302 1.41 -3.70 1.00
CA LEU A 302 2.45 -2.73 0.64
C LEU A 302 1.92 -1.54 -0.18
N THR A 303 1.10 -1.81 -1.20
CA THR A 303 0.49 -0.79 -2.06
C THR A 303 -0.42 0.16 -1.27
N LEU A 304 -1.27 -0.39 -0.38
CA LEU A 304 -2.10 0.45 0.50
C LEU A 304 -1.24 1.33 1.39
N GLY A 305 -0.12 0.80 1.90
CA GLY A 305 0.82 1.57 2.69
C GLY A 305 1.55 2.68 1.90
N VAL A 306 1.72 2.57 0.58
CA VAL A 306 2.28 3.65 -0.25
C VAL A 306 1.21 4.71 -0.51
N VAL A 307 0.01 4.28 -0.90
CA VAL A 307 -1.12 5.18 -1.15
C VAL A 307 -1.54 5.93 0.12
N SER A 308 -1.49 5.28 1.29
CA SER A 308 -1.80 5.94 2.56
C SER A 308 -0.87 7.11 2.86
N ASP A 309 0.41 7.03 2.48
CA ASP A 309 1.36 8.15 2.67
C ASP A 309 0.98 9.36 1.82
N LEU A 310 0.38 9.16 0.63
CA LEU A 310 -0.18 10.25 -0.18
C LEU A 310 -1.48 10.79 0.42
N LEU A 311 -2.40 9.90 0.80
CA LEU A 311 -3.72 10.28 1.31
C LEU A 311 -3.65 11.04 2.64
N GLU A 312 -2.60 10.83 3.44
CA GLU A 312 -2.39 11.54 4.70
C GLU A 312 -2.17 13.05 4.50
N HIS A 313 -1.65 13.46 3.34
CA HIS A 313 -1.51 14.88 2.98
C HIS A 313 -2.83 15.50 2.52
N ILE A 314 -3.84 14.69 2.23
CA ILE A 314 -5.12 15.17 1.71
C ILE A 314 -6.15 15.25 2.85
N PRO A 315 -6.90 16.37 2.98
CA PRO A 315 -7.97 16.46 3.96
C PRO A 315 -8.98 15.31 3.80
N PRO A 316 -9.46 14.72 4.90
CA PRO A 316 -9.42 15.23 6.27
C PRO A 316 -8.21 14.75 7.12
N HIS A 317 -7.11 14.30 6.51
CA HIS A 317 -5.91 13.83 7.23
C HIS A 317 -6.19 12.68 8.23
N ASN A 318 -7.19 11.85 7.92
CA ASN A 318 -7.61 10.73 8.77
C ASN A 318 -7.23 9.36 8.19
N ALA A 319 -6.32 9.33 7.22
CA ALA A 319 -6.01 8.10 6.49
C ALA A 319 -5.52 7.02 7.47
N LEU A 320 -4.82 7.42 8.53
CA LEU A 320 -4.28 6.59 9.62
C LEU A 320 -5.28 6.13 10.66
N GLU A 321 -6.25 6.97 11.06
CA GLU A 321 -7.25 6.60 12.08
C GLU A 321 -8.15 5.46 11.60
N LEU A 322 -8.23 5.30 10.28
CA LEU A 322 -9.00 4.29 9.59
C LEU A 322 -8.23 2.97 9.39
N TRP A 323 -6.98 2.88 9.88
CA TRP A 323 -6.21 1.63 9.85
C TRP A 323 -6.48 0.76 11.08
N THR A 324 -6.78 -0.51 10.82
CA THR A 324 -6.86 -1.53 11.88
C THR A 324 -5.60 -2.38 11.92
N TYR A 325 -5.03 -2.56 13.11
CA TYR A 325 -3.94 -3.51 13.32
C TYR A 325 -4.32 -4.90 12.79
N PRO A 326 -3.42 -5.57 12.03
CA PRO A 326 -3.68 -6.91 11.52
C PRO A 326 -3.95 -7.93 12.63
N THR A 327 -5.01 -8.72 12.52
CA THR A 327 -5.41 -9.71 13.55
C THR A 327 -5.92 -11.01 12.91
N PHE A 328 -6.06 -12.10 13.68
CA PHE A 328 -6.61 -13.35 13.17
C PHE A 328 -8.14 -13.42 13.29
N THR A 329 -8.78 -14.22 12.44
CA THR A 329 -10.24 -14.45 12.51
C THR A 329 -10.66 -15.22 13.76
N ASN A 330 -9.80 -16.08 14.29
CA ASN A 330 -10.07 -16.84 15.50
C ASN A 330 -10.12 -15.93 16.74
N TRP A 331 -11.20 -16.05 17.52
CA TRP A 331 -11.48 -15.16 18.66
C TRP A 331 -10.43 -15.26 19.77
N ASP A 332 -9.95 -16.45 20.08
CA ASP A 332 -8.93 -16.69 21.11
C ASP A 332 -7.57 -16.07 20.75
N VAL A 333 -7.09 -16.30 19.51
CA VAL A 333 -5.84 -15.69 19.02
C VAL A 333 -5.99 -14.17 18.98
N ARG A 334 -7.15 -13.66 18.52
CA ARG A 334 -7.46 -12.23 18.49
C ARG A 334 -7.47 -11.62 19.89
N PHE A 335 -8.04 -12.31 20.87
CA PHE A 335 -8.09 -11.85 22.25
C PHE A 335 -6.68 -11.81 22.88
N ILE A 336 -5.89 -12.87 22.73
CA ILE A 336 -4.51 -12.93 23.23
C ILE A 336 -3.67 -11.84 22.58
N MET A 337 -3.78 -11.66 21.26
CA MET A 337 -3.12 -10.57 20.55
C MET A 337 -3.55 -9.21 21.06
N TRP A 338 -4.85 -8.99 21.26
CA TRP A 338 -5.39 -7.74 21.79
C TRP A 338 -4.81 -7.43 23.17
N ALA A 339 -4.79 -8.40 24.08
CA ALA A 339 -4.26 -8.26 25.43
C ALA A 339 -2.75 -7.97 25.43
N MET A 340 -1.97 -8.78 24.71
CA MET A 340 -0.51 -8.65 24.68
C MET A 340 -0.04 -7.36 24.00
N SER A 341 -0.77 -6.88 22.98
CA SER A 341 -0.44 -5.64 22.26
C SER A 341 -1.11 -4.40 22.84
N TYR A 342 -1.93 -4.50 23.89
CA TYR A 342 -2.74 -3.37 24.40
C TYR A 342 -1.88 -2.15 24.77
N ARG A 343 -0.84 -2.35 25.60
CA ARG A 343 0.06 -1.26 26.02
C ARG A 343 0.79 -0.62 24.84
N PHE A 344 1.29 -1.47 23.93
CA PHE A 344 1.97 -1.02 22.71
C PHE A 344 1.06 -0.16 21.83
N ARG A 345 -0.17 -0.60 21.58
CA ARG A 345 -1.16 0.14 20.76
C ARG A 345 -1.56 1.46 21.43
N LYS A 346 -1.73 1.47 22.76
CA LYS A 346 -2.05 2.69 23.51
C LYS A 346 -0.91 3.72 23.43
N GLN A 347 0.35 3.27 23.58
CA GLN A 347 1.51 4.14 23.45
C GLN A 347 1.63 4.70 22.02
N LYS A 348 1.43 3.87 21.00
CA LYS A 348 1.49 4.29 19.60
C LYS A 348 0.38 5.26 19.20
N SER A 349 -0.83 5.07 19.70
CA SER A 349 -1.94 6.00 19.51
C SER A 349 -1.62 7.38 20.10
N LEU A 350 -0.99 7.42 21.29
CA LEU A 350 -0.56 8.68 21.90
C LEU A 350 0.55 9.37 21.08
N GLU A 351 1.59 8.63 20.66
CA GLU A 351 2.67 9.14 19.80
C GLU A 351 2.13 9.79 18.52
N MET A 352 1.12 9.19 17.89
CA MET A 352 0.50 9.73 16.67
C MET A 352 -0.33 10.99 16.94
N SER A 353 -1.12 11.01 18.03
CA SER A 353 -1.93 12.19 18.39
C SER A 353 -1.09 13.42 18.76
N THR A 354 0.06 13.23 19.42
CA THR A 354 0.95 14.33 19.78
C THR A 354 1.74 14.86 18.58
N ALA A 355 2.04 14.02 17.59
CA ALA A 355 2.73 14.42 16.37
C ALA A 355 1.83 15.24 15.41
N GLY A 356 0.52 14.94 15.35
CA GLY A 356 -0.43 15.71 14.54
C GLY A 356 -0.72 17.13 15.07
N SER A 357 -0.34 17.42 16.32
CA SER A 357 -0.62 18.71 16.98
C SER A 357 0.51 19.75 16.84
N SER A 358 1.65 19.41 16.25
CA SER A 358 2.84 20.28 16.15
C SER A 358 3.04 20.91 14.77
N VAL A 359 1.97 21.11 13.99
CA VAL A 359 2.04 21.86 12.73
C VAL A 359 1.71 23.33 13.01
N SER A 360 2.70 24.08 13.50
CA SER A 360 2.71 25.55 13.45
C SER A 360 3.90 25.98 12.60
N PRO A 361 3.73 26.82 11.57
CA PRO A 361 4.84 27.27 10.75
C PRO A 361 5.52 28.42 11.47
N THR A 362 6.60 28.15 12.21
CA THR A 362 7.43 29.24 12.72
C THR A 362 8.91 28.88 12.74
N SER A 363 9.61 29.53 11.82
CA SER A 363 10.98 30.05 11.92
C SER A 363 12.11 29.10 12.34
N TYR A 364 12.97 28.83 11.36
CA TYR A 364 14.39 28.54 11.51
C TYR A 364 15.04 29.44 12.57
N GLN A 365 15.64 28.83 13.58
CA GLN A 365 16.79 29.38 14.30
C GLN A 365 17.59 28.24 14.90
N ASP A 366 18.77 28.00 14.32
CA ASP A 366 19.84 27.21 14.91
C ASP A 366 20.21 27.80 16.28
N PHE A 367 20.15 26.97 17.32
CA PHE A 367 20.83 27.23 18.58
C PHE A 367 21.79 26.06 18.87
N PRO A 368 23.12 26.29 18.86
CA PRO A 368 24.07 25.28 19.26
C PRO A 368 24.21 25.28 20.79
N GLY A 369 24.06 24.09 21.38
CA GLY A 369 24.68 23.74 22.67
C GLY A 369 23.82 23.91 23.91
N VAL A 370 23.22 22.80 24.36
CA VAL A 370 23.27 22.38 25.77
C VAL A 370 23.34 20.86 25.78
N GLY A 371 24.43 20.32 26.32
CA GLY A 371 24.66 18.89 26.44
C GLY A 371 23.67 18.21 27.38
N SER A 372 23.18 17.05 26.97
CA SER A 372 22.73 16.02 27.88
C SER A 372 23.35 14.72 27.41
N GLU A 373 24.42 14.33 28.09
CA GLU A 373 25.06 13.04 27.98
C GLU A 373 24.05 11.96 28.39
N ALA A 374 23.42 11.32 27.41
CA ALA A 374 22.78 10.04 27.59
C ALA A 374 23.67 8.96 26.96
N LEU A 375 24.43 8.30 27.82
CA LEU A 375 25.29 7.17 27.58
C LEU A 375 24.52 6.06 26.81
N GLY A 376 24.62 6.06 25.48
CA GLY A 376 24.07 5.03 24.61
C GLY A 376 25.11 3.95 24.36
N SER A 377 24.95 2.81 25.02
CA SER A 377 25.72 1.59 24.78
C SER A 377 25.77 1.24 23.29
N LEU A 378 26.98 0.97 22.79
CA LEU A 378 27.24 0.34 21.50
C LEU A 378 26.69 -1.11 21.52
N GLU A 379 25.38 -1.27 21.43
CA GLU A 379 24.77 -2.53 21.05
C GLU A 379 24.79 -2.62 19.52
N GLU A 380 25.33 -3.71 18.98
CA GLU A 380 25.24 -4.07 17.56
C GLU A 380 23.81 -3.83 17.03
N GLU A 381 23.66 -2.88 16.12
CA GLU A 381 22.37 -2.52 15.52
C GLU A 381 21.85 -3.68 14.67
N LYS A 382 20.94 -4.47 15.24
CA LYS A 382 20.23 -5.53 14.50
C LYS A 382 19.27 -4.89 13.47
N PRO A 383 19.20 -5.40 12.23
CA PRO A 383 18.32 -4.88 11.21
C PRO A 383 16.86 -4.90 11.68
N GLY A 384 16.15 -3.81 11.46
CA GLY A 384 14.76 -3.67 11.92
C GLY A 384 13.77 -4.53 11.13
N GLU A 385 12.74 -5.01 11.82
CA GLU A 385 11.75 -5.93 11.24
C GLU A 385 10.63 -5.19 10.49
N VAL A 386 10.30 -5.67 9.29
CA VAL A 386 9.09 -5.32 8.52
C VAL A 386 8.02 -6.39 8.71
N GLY A 387 6.76 -6.01 8.60
CA GLY A 387 5.63 -6.89 8.85
C GLY A 387 5.21 -7.86 7.76
N ILE A 388 4.23 -8.68 8.12
CA ILE A 388 3.53 -9.61 7.22
C ILE A 388 2.83 -8.79 6.13
N ALA A 389 2.96 -9.24 4.87
CA ALA A 389 2.45 -8.58 3.66
C ALA A 389 3.18 -7.28 3.24
N GLY A 390 4.43 -7.09 3.68
CA GLY A 390 5.23 -5.90 3.34
C GLY A 390 4.87 -4.67 4.18
N LEU A 391 4.10 -4.86 5.24
CA LEU A 391 3.61 -3.80 6.11
C LEU A 391 4.59 -3.51 7.25
N GLY A 392 5.56 -2.64 7.01
CA GLY A 392 6.55 -2.20 8.00
C GLY A 392 7.82 -1.68 7.32
N VAL A 393 8.67 -1.00 8.09
CA VAL A 393 9.91 -0.39 7.58
C VAL A 393 11.09 -1.02 8.28
N GLY A 394 12.05 -1.54 7.51
CA GLY A 394 13.33 -1.99 8.05
C GLY A 394 14.05 -0.81 8.71
N ARG A 395 14.70 -1.02 9.86
CA ARG A 395 15.44 0.07 10.54
C ARG A 395 16.53 0.56 9.60
N GLY A 396 16.45 1.83 9.22
CA GLY A 396 17.49 2.57 8.50
C GLY A 396 17.50 4.06 8.85
N TRP A 397 16.77 4.46 9.90
CA TRP A 397 16.58 5.87 10.25
C TRP A 397 16.97 6.10 11.71
N GLY A 398 17.95 6.99 11.93
CA GLY A 398 18.28 7.49 13.27
C GLY A 398 17.09 8.17 13.95
N GLN A 399 17.15 8.36 15.28
CA GLN A 399 16.04 8.90 16.08
C GLN A 399 15.49 10.24 15.55
N THR A 400 16.31 11.07 14.94
CA THR A 400 15.96 12.38 14.36
C THR A 400 15.27 12.29 12.99
N GLY A 401 15.62 11.30 12.15
CA GLY A 401 14.90 11.05 10.89
C GLY A 401 13.50 10.49 11.14
N ARG A 402 13.36 9.71 12.23
CA ARG A 402 12.10 9.08 12.65
C ARG A 402 11.03 10.09 13.06
N SER A 403 11.37 11.14 13.81
CA SER A 403 10.40 12.18 14.18
C SER A 403 9.94 13.02 12.97
N LYS A 404 10.88 13.37 12.08
CA LYS A 404 10.58 14.10 10.83
C LYS A 404 9.65 13.32 9.89
N MET A 405 9.79 11.99 9.83
CA MET A 405 8.96 11.14 8.95
C MET A 405 7.56 10.90 9.53
N MET A 406 7.43 10.78 10.86
CA MET A 406 6.12 10.71 11.52
C MET A 406 5.35 12.01 11.39
N ALA A 407 6.04 13.15 11.46
CA ALA A 407 5.45 14.46 11.20
C ALA A 407 5.07 14.68 9.71
N ARG A 408 5.57 13.84 8.79
CA ARG A 408 5.37 13.95 7.32
C ARG A 408 4.59 12.77 6.73
N GLY A 409 3.70 12.14 7.48
CA GLY A 409 2.70 11.21 6.90
C GLY A 409 3.09 9.74 6.73
N ALA A 410 4.27 9.28 7.17
CA ALA A 410 4.65 7.86 7.13
C ALA A 410 4.10 7.03 8.32
N ALA A 411 2.90 7.36 8.79
CA ALA A 411 2.46 6.93 10.12
C ALA A 411 1.88 5.51 10.16
N VAL A 412 1.40 4.92 9.05
CA VAL A 412 1.03 3.50 8.98
C VAL A 412 2.25 2.62 9.29
N ASN A 413 3.38 2.99 8.70
CA ASN A 413 4.63 2.32 8.89
C ASN A 413 5.12 2.44 10.34
N SER A 414 4.99 3.62 10.93
CA SER A 414 5.25 3.86 12.35
C SER A 414 4.35 3.04 13.28
N MET A 415 3.06 2.92 12.93
CA MET A 415 2.04 2.22 13.70
C MET A 415 2.35 0.73 13.82
N LEU A 416 2.80 0.10 12.73
CA LEU A 416 3.07 -1.34 12.66
C LEU A 416 4.50 -1.72 13.08
N GLN A 417 5.41 -0.75 13.18
CA GLN A 417 6.80 -0.99 13.59
C GLN A 417 6.86 -1.57 15.01
N GLY A 418 7.36 -2.80 15.14
CA GLY A 418 7.44 -3.50 16.43
C GLY A 418 6.14 -4.21 16.86
N TYR A 419 5.10 -4.23 16.02
CA TYR A 419 3.87 -4.97 16.29
C TYR A 419 4.03 -6.50 16.12
N TYR A 420 4.77 -6.94 15.11
CA TYR A 420 4.89 -8.35 14.73
C TYR A 420 5.57 -9.28 15.76
N PRO A 421 6.49 -8.82 16.62
CA PRO A 421 6.90 -9.58 17.81
C PRO A 421 5.74 -10.00 18.72
N TYR A 422 4.75 -9.11 18.93
CA TYR A 422 3.57 -9.44 19.72
C TYR A 422 2.68 -10.47 19.01
N VAL A 423 2.54 -10.36 17.68
CA VAL A 423 1.83 -11.34 16.85
C VAL A 423 2.46 -12.73 17.03
N ARG A 424 3.79 -12.85 16.93
CA ARG A 424 4.50 -14.12 17.09
C ARG A 424 4.28 -14.75 18.46
N LYS A 425 4.44 -13.95 19.53
CA LYS A 425 4.24 -14.41 20.90
C LYS A 425 2.79 -14.86 21.13
N ALA A 426 1.83 -14.07 20.68
CA ALA A 426 0.41 -14.40 20.82
C ALA A 426 0.01 -15.68 20.06
N VAL A 427 0.52 -15.87 18.86
CA VAL A 427 0.34 -17.10 18.07
C VAL A 427 0.91 -18.32 18.81
N ALA A 428 2.13 -18.22 19.35
CA ALA A 428 2.74 -19.29 20.11
C ALA A 428 1.94 -19.61 21.39
N THR A 429 1.54 -18.58 22.14
CA THR A 429 0.72 -18.74 23.36
C THR A 429 -0.63 -19.38 23.06
N ALA A 430 -1.32 -18.95 22.00
CA ALA A 430 -2.58 -19.54 21.59
C ALA A 430 -2.42 -21.01 21.19
N LEU A 431 -1.36 -21.35 20.46
CA LEU A 431 -1.07 -22.71 20.04
C LEU A 431 -0.81 -23.63 21.26
N VAL A 432 0.04 -23.19 22.19
CA VAL A 432 0.33 -23.92 23.43
C VAL A 432 -0.93 -24.10 24.27
N GLY A 433 -1.75 -23.03 24.40
CA GLY A 433 -3.02 -23.10 25.11
C GLY A 433 -3.99 -24.12 24.52
N ARG A 434 -4.14 -24.15 23.18
CA ARG A 434 -4.99 -25.12 22.50
C ARG A 434 -4.50 -26.56 22.66
N ILE A 435 -3.20 -26.80 22.50
CA ILE A 435 -2.60 -28.13 22.73
C ILE A 435 -2.83 -28.57 24.17
N GLY A 436 -2.67 -27.67 25.14
CA GLY A 436 -2.94 -27.94 26.55
C GLY A 436 -4.40 -28.32 26.83
N VAL A 437 -5.36 -27.60 26.25
CA VAL A 437 -6.79 -27.92 26.37
C VAL A 437 -7.09 -29.30 25.77
N VAL A 438 -6.57 -29.60 24.58
CA VAL A 438 -6.76 -30.92 23.94
C VAL A 438 -6.16 -32.03 24.80
N ALA A 439 -4.95 -31.83 25.36
CA ALA A 439 -4.31 -32.79 26.25
C ALA A 439 -5.11 -33.02 27.54
N LEU A 440 -5.66 -31.95 28.15
CA LEU A 440 -6.54 -32.05 29.33
C LEU A 440 -7.82 -32.82 29.01
N VAL A 441 -8.49 -32.49 27.90
CA VAL A 441 -9.71 -33.20 27.48
C VAL A 441 -9.42 -34.67 27.22
N ALA A 442 -8.32 -34.99 26.53
CA ALA A 442 -7.89 -36.36 26.30
C ALA A 442 -7.58 -37.10 27.62
N PHE A 443 -6.94 -36.44 28.57
CA PHE A 443 -6.66 -37.00 29.90
C PHE A 443 -7.94 -37.29 30.69
N PHE A 444 -8.90 -36.36 30.69
CA PHE A 444 -10.20 -36.58 31.34
C PHE A 444 -11.02 -37.69 30.67
N ALA A 445 -11.02 -37.75 29.33
CA ALA A 445 -11.68 -38.82 28.58
C ALA A 445 -11.06 -40.18 28.87
N TRP A 446 -9.71 -40.27 28.88
CA TRP A 446 -8.99 -41.48 29.23
C TRP A 446 -9.27 -41.93 30.67
N ARG A 447 -9.28 -40.99 31.63
CA ARG A 447 -9.59 -41.28 33.03
C ARG A 447 -11.03 -41.80 33.20
N LYS A 448 -11.99 -41.26 32.45
CA LYS A 448 -13.38 -41.73 32.44
C LYS A 448 -13.53 -43.11 31.81
N LEU A 449 -12.87 -43.37 30.67
CA LEU A 449 -12.84 -44.70 30.05
C LEU A 449 -12.20 -45.75 30.97
N LYS A 450 -11.21 -45.37 31.78
CA LYS A 450 -10.58 -46.26 32.76
C LYS A 450 -11.46 -46.52 33.99
N SER A 451 -12.32 -45.58 34.40
CA SER A 451 -13.28 -45.83 35.49
C SER A 451 -14.46 -46.69 35.06
N ASP A 452 -14.78 -46.71 33.76
CA ASP A 452 -15.95 -47.42 33.20
C ASP A 452 -15.57 -48.77 32.55
N GLY A 453 -14.35 -49.29 32.80
CA GLY A 453 -13.90 -50.61 32.35
C GLY A 453 -14.58 -51.77 33.11
N PRO A 454 -14.80 -52.94 32.48
CA PRO A 454 -15.69 -53.97 33.00
C PRO A 454 -15.16 -54.59 34.31
N LEU A 455 -16.05 -54.69 35.31
CA LEU A 455 -15.90 -55.49 36.52
C LEU A 455 -15.85 -56.99 36.21
#